data_AF-A0A0R1ULR3-F1
#
_entry.id   AF-A0A0R1ULR3-F1
#
_cell.length_a   1.000
_cell.length_b   1.000
_cell.length_c   1.000
_cell.angle_alpha   90.00
_cell.angle_beta   90.00
_cell.angle_gamma   90.00
#
_symmetry.space_group_name_H-M   'P 1'
#
loop_
_entity.id
_entity.type
_entity.pdbx_description
1 polymer ?
#
loop_
_entity_poly.entity_id
_entity_poly.type
_entity_poly.pdbx_seq_one_letter_code
_entity_poly.pdbx_strand_id
1 'polypeptide(L)'
;MALHEENRVYCEKTELFSNSFYGTITKIYEHSALVKVEPEQLAKKETDKIDSFGDLVVIRLSELQLVDAAGKPMAEPDDEPLEAAE
;
A
#
# COMPACT_ATOMS: atom_id res chain seq x y z
N MET A 1 1.84 11.04 -5.98
CA MET A 1 0.41 11.05 -5.53
C MET A 1 0.27 11.25 -4.01
N ALA A 2 -0.80 11.89 -3.54
CA ALA A 2 -1.19 11.87 -2.12
C ALA A 2 -2.08 10.63 -1.85
N LEU A 3 -1.70 9.83 -0.86
CA LEU A 3 -2.54 8.74 -0.38
C LEU A 3 -3.66 9.33 0.50
N HIS A 4 -4.84 8.72 0.43
CA HIS A 4 -6.00 9.10 1.22
C HIS A 4 -6.59 7.88 1.94
N GLU A 5 -7.37 8.16 2.99
CA GLU A 5 -8.20 7.14 3.63
C GLU A 5 -9.14 6.50 2.58
N GLU A 6 -9.44 5.22 2.77
CA GLU A 6 -10.24 4.37 1.87
C GLU A 6 -9.57 4.04 0.52
N ASN A 7 -8.37 4.54 0.24
CA ASN A 7 -7.62 4.10 -0.93
C ASN A 7 -7.17 2.64 -0.79
N ARG A 8 -7.38 1.87 -1.86
CA ARG A 8 -6.80 0.54 -1.99
C ARG A 8 -5.36 0.66 -2.43
N VAL A 9 -4.48 -0.02 -1.72
CA VAL A 9 -3.04 0.03 -1.91
C VAL A 9 -2.46 -1.37 -1.99
N TYR A 10 -1.36 -1.46 -2.71
CA TYR A 10 -0.50 -2.61 -2.76
C TYR A 10 0.80 -2.28 -2.03
N CYS A 11 1.19 -3.15 -1.11
CA CYS A 11 2.51 -3.13 -0.51
C CYS A 11 3.33 -4.26 -1.11
N GLU A 12 4.48 -3.92 -1.70
CA GLU A 12 5.45 -4.93 -2.12
C GLU A 12 6.15 -5.56 -0.91
N LYS A 13 7.00 -6.55 -1.15
CA LYS A 13 7.77 -7.20 -0.08
C LYS A 13 8.77 -6.18 0.49
N THR A 14 8.68 -5.92 1.78
CA THR A 14 9.58 -5.01 2.49
C THR A 14 10.44 -5.77 3.49
N GLU A 15 11.42 -5.10 4.11
CA GLU A 15 12.21 -5.72 5.19
C GLU A 15 11.34 -6.12 6.40
N LEU A 16 10.22 -5.43 6.61
CA LEU A 16 9.27 -5.70 7.69
C LEU A 16 8.21 -6.72 7.28
N PHE A 17 7.91 -6.85 5.98
CA PHE A 17 6.86 -7.71 5.44
C PHE A 17 7.44 -8.68 4.42
N SER A 18 7.56 -9.95 4.83
CA SER A 18 8.14 -11.02 3.99
C SER A 18 7.29 -11.38 2.76
N ASN A 19 6.02 -10.93 2.73
CA ASN A 19 5.08 -11.13 1.63
C ASN A 19 4.50 -9.79 1.20
N SER A 20 4.26 -9.63 -0.09
CA SER A 20 3.44 -8.54 -0.61
C SER A 20 1.99 -8.75 -0.24
N PHE A 21 1.25 -7.66 -0.08
CA PHE A 21 -0.18 -7.73 0.22
C PHE A 21 -0.98 -6.56 -0.35
N TYR A 22 -2.27 -6.80 -0.54
CA TYR A 22 -3.25 -5.77 -0.83
C TYR A 22 -4.01 -5.37 0.42
N GLY A 23 -4.35 -4.10 0.52
CA GLY A 23 -5.17 -3.60 1.61
C GLY A 23 -5.76 -2.23 1.35
N THR A 24 -6.54 -1.75 2.32
CA THR A 24 -7.21 -0.44 2.26
C THR A 24 -6.67 0.45 3.36
N ILE A 25 -6.32 1.69 3.03
CA ILE A 25 -5.92 2.68 4.03
C ILE A 25 -7.11 3.00 4.93
N THR A 26 -6.94 2.78 6.22
CA THR A 26 -7.94 3.11 7.25
C THR A 26 -7.62 4.42 7.96
N LYS A 27 -6.34 4.79 8.01
CA LYS A 27 -5.88 6.04 8.62
C LYS A 27 -4.51 6.43 8.09
N ILE A 28 -4.27 7.72 7.93
CA ILE A 28 -2.97 8.27 7.52
C ILE A 28 -2.35 9.06 8.66
N TYR A 29 -1.05 8.87 8.83
CA TYR A 29 -0.17 9.60 9.72
C TYR A 29 0.90 10.32 8.87
N GLU A 30 1.70 11.17 9.50
CA GLU A 30 2.67 12.05 8.82
C GLU A 30 3.61 11.30 7.85
N HIS A 31 4.02 10.08 8.18
CA HIS A 31 4.92 9.25 7.34
C HIS A 31 4.46 7.80 7.16
N SER A 32 3.29 7.44 7.71
CA SER A 32 2.80 6.06 7.71
C SER A 32 1.30 6.01 7.52
N ALA A 33 0.79 4.85 7.12
CA ALA A 33 -0.63 4.57 7.04
C ALA A 33 -0.95 3.28 7.79
N LEU A 34 -2.13 3.25 8.41
CA LEU A 34 -2.75 2.05 8.90
C LEU A 34 -3.54 1.42 7.75
N VAL A 35 -3.12 0.24 7.32
CA VAL A 35 -3.69 -0.48 6.19
C VAL A 35 -4.40 -1.72 6.69
N LYS A 36 -5.64 -1.91 6.26
CA LYS A 36 -6.43 -3.12 6.48
C LYS A 36 -6.18 -4.10 5.35
N VAL A 37 -5.49 -5.20 5.65
CA VAL A 37 -5.16 -6.26 4.69
C VAL A 37 -6.42 -7.00 4.27
N GLU A 38 -6.52 -7.30 2.97
CA GLU A 38 -7.67 -8.03 2.45
C GLU A 38 -7.73 -9.47 3.03
N PRO A 39 -8.93 -9.95 3.41
CA PRO A 39 -9.10 -11.20 4.16
C PRO A 39 -8.65 -12.45 3.40
N GLU A 40 -8.72 -12.43 2.07
CA GLU A 40 -8.22 -13.52 1.21
C GLU A 40 -6.70 -13.70 1.31
N GLN A 41 -5.97 -12.66 1.74
CA GLN A 41 -4.51 -12.67 1.88
C GLN A 41 -4.07 -13.06 3.31
N LEU A 42 -4.98 -13.01 4.29
CA LEU A 42 -4.74 -13.46 5.67
C LEU A 42 -4.64 -14.98 5.80
N ALA A 43 -5.14 -15.74 4.81
CA ALA A 43 -5.11 -17.21 4.82
C ALA A 43 -3.70 -17.81 4.68
N LYS A 44 -2.69 -17.01 4.32
CA LYS A 44 -1.27 -17.42 4.23
C LYS A 44 -0.42 -16.85 5.37
N LYS A 45 -0.95 -16.74 6.60
CA LYS A 45 -0.14 -16.43 7.79
C LYS A 45 0.76 -17.62 8.18
N GLU A 46 1.77 -17.86 7.37
CA GLU A 46 2.98 -18.57 7.77
C GLU A 46 4.07 -17.52 7.91
N THR A 47 4.10 -16.76 9.01
CA THR A 47 5.30 -16.02 9.44
C THR A 47 5.18 -15.52 10.89
N ASP A 48 5.89 -16.26 11.72
CA ASP A 48 6.21 -16.19 13.15
C ASP A 48 6.71 -14.83 13.73
N LYS A 49 6.53 -13.68 13.05
CA LYS A 49 7.27 -12.44 13.38
C LYS A 49 6.48 -11.15 13.50
N ILE A 50 5.16 -11.18 13.37
CA ILE A 50 4.34 -9.96 13.37
C ILE A 50 3.25 -10.09 14.43
N ASP A 51 3.41 -9.34 15.52
CA ASP A 51 2.32 -9.04 16.47
C ASP A 51 1.30 -8.17 15.71
N SER A 52 0.47 -8.85 14.91
CA SER A 52 -0.51 -8.23 14.04
C SER A 52 -1.81 -8.16 14.83
N PHE A 53 -2.29 -6.95 15.11
CA PHE A 53 -3.63 -6.69 15.60
C PHE A 53 -4.65 -7.09 14.49
N GLY A 54 -4.86 -8.39 14.32
CA GLY A 54 -5.75 -8.97 13.33
C GLY A 54 -5.31 -8.74 11.88
N ASP A 55 -6.17 -8.01 11.16
CA ASP A 55 -6.10 -7.64 9.74
C ASP A 55 -5.49 -6.24 9.48
N LEU A 56 -5.07 -5.52 10.52
CA LEU A 56 -4.51 -4.17 10.41
C LEU A 56 -2.97 -4.18 10.50
N VAL A 57 -2.32 -3.43 9.62
CA VAL A 57 -0.85 -3.28 9.56
C VAL A 57 -0.46 -1.80 9.42
N VAL A 58 0.65 -1.39 10.04
CA VAL A 58 1.19 -0.03 9.90
C VAL A 58 2.36 -0.06 8.93
N ILE A 59 2.30 0.75 7.87
CA ILE A 59 3.27 0.76 6.76
C ILE A 59 3.69 2.20 6.46
N ARG A 60 4.92 2.42 6.00
CA ARG A 60 5.36 3.74 5.53
C ARG A 60 4.66 4.12 4.24
N LEU A 61 4.26 5.37 4.08
CA LEU A 61 3.59 5.83 2.86
C LEU A 61 4.43 5.59 1.59
N SER A 62 5.77 5.62 1.71
CA SER A 62 6.70 5.34 0.60
C SER A 62 6.66 3.91 0.08
N GLU A 63 6.20 2.95 0.89
CA GLU A 63 6.14 1.53 0.55
C GLU A 63 4.75 1.14 -0.02
N LEU A 64 3.83 2.10 -0.09
CA LEU A 64 2.46 1.89 -0.56
C LEU A 64 2.30 2.41 -1.98
N GLN A 65 1.82 1.53 -2.84
CA GLN A 65 1.48 1.85 -4.22
C GLN A 65 -0.05 1.91 -4.35
N LEU A 66 -0.56 3.01 -4.90
CA LEU A 66 -2.00 3.13 -5.20
C LEU A 66 -2.37 2.12 -6.29
N VAL A 67 -3.46 1.39 -6.09
CA VAL A 67 -3.98 0.44 -7.09
C VAL A 67 -5.45 0.67 -7.39
N ASP A 68 -5.84 0.30 -8.60
CA ASP A 68 -7.23 0.34 -9.01
C ASP A 68 -8.04 -0.85 -8.42
N ALA A 69 -9.34 -0.88 -8.74
CA ALA A 69 -10.22 -1.98 -8.34
C ALA A 69 -9.79 -3.35 -8.93
N ALA A 70 -9.10 -3.37 -10.07
CA ALA A 70 -8.53 -4.56 -10.67
C ALA A 70 -7.15 -4.95 -10.08
N GLY A 71 -6.66 -4.19 -9.09
CA GLY A 71 -5.36 -4.42 -8.45
C GLY A 71 -4.17 -4.00 -9.32
N LYS A 72 -4.40 -3.23 -10.39
CA LYS A 72 -3.29 -2.72 -11.20
C LYS A 72 -2.72 -1.46 -10.54
N PRO A 73 -1.38 -1.27 -10.58
CA PRO A 73 -0.78 0.00 -10.23
C PRO A 73 -1.48 1.12 -10.98
N MET A 74 -2.05 2.06 -10.24
CA MET A 74 -2.39 3.34 -10.82
C MET A 74 -1.07 4.11 -10.90
N ALA A 75 -0.42 4.02 -12.06
CA ALA A 75 0.71 4.87 -12.35
C ALA A 75 0.28 6.32 -12.18
N GLU A 76 1.21 7.16 -11.75
CA GLU A 76 1.04 8.61 -11.86
C GLU A 76 0.57 8.92 -13.29
N PRO A 77 -0.31 9.90 -13.53
CA PRO A 77 -0.26 10.55 -14.83
C PRO A 77 1.21 10.95 -14.98
N ASP A 78 1.87 10.49 -16.05
CA ASP A 78 3.19 10.98 -16.42
C ASP A 78 3.18 12.48 -16.18
N ASP A 79 4.02 12.96 -15.25
CA ASP A 79 4.56 14.29 -15.38
C ASP A 79 5.42 14.17 -16.64
N GLU A 80 4.78 14.21 -17.82
CA GLU A 80 5.47 14.45 -19.07
C GLU A 80 6.33 15.68 -18.74
N PRO A 81 7.67 15.62 -18.82
CA PRO A 81 8.42 16.85 -18.83
C PRO A 81 7.90 17.57 -20.07
N LEU A 82 7.06 18.59 -19.87
CA LEU A 82 6.69 19.53 -20.90
C LEU A 82 8.03 20.11 -21.38
N GLU A 83 8.61 19.49 -22.39
CA GLU A 83 9.69 20.05 -23.16
C GLU A 83 9.18 21.40 -23.64
N ALA A 84 9.66 22.44 -22.96
CA ALA A 84 9.45 23.81 -23.34
C ALA A 84 10.03 23.96 -24.75
N ALA A 85 9.15 23.94 -25.74
CA ALA A 85 9.48 24.36 -27.09
C ALA A 85 9.59 25.90 -27.06
N GLU A 86 10.83 26.40 -26.96
CA GLU A 86 11.23 27.74 -27.42
C GLU A 86 11.82 27.65 -28.84
#